data_AF-A0A3D4TI99-F1
#
_entry.id   AF-A0A3D4TI99-F1
#
_cell.length_a   1.000
_cell.length_b   1.000
_cell.length_c   1.000
_cell.angle_alpha   90.00
_cell.angle_beta   90.00
_cell.angle_gamma   90.00
#
_symmetry.space_group_name_H-M   'P 1'
#
loop_
_entity.id
_entity.type
_entity.pdbx_description
1 polymer ?
#
loop_
_entity_poly.entity_id
_entity_poly.type
_entity_poly.pdbx_seq_one_letter_code
_entity_poly.pdbx_strand_id
1 'polypeptide(L)'
;MMAARVEITKDTAGPALRNAAKGLRNDALQPMLDDIGEYLLRSTRDRAARQVSPDGAPWAPLSPSYRRYKERKRPGVPMLRFDFHMLGDQLAHQVVGDTLLVGTNAPYGAIHQFGGAINRPARSTQVYFRQGRDGEVGTQFVKRRQSNFAQWVTLPAYTIGIPARPWLGLSTEDEQEVVLIASDHVAGLFSE
;
A
#
# COMPACT_ATOMS: atom_id res chain seq x y z
N MET A 1 -17.56 8.36 -12.62
CA MET A 1 -16.36 7.69 -13.16
C MET A 1 -15.37 8.78 -13.51
N MET A 2 -14.25 8.84 -12.80
CA MET A 2 -13.17 9.78 -13.07
C MET A 2 -11.89 8.96 -13.15
N ALA A 3 -11.36 8.79 -14.35
CA ALA A 3 -10.04 8.21 -14.56
C ALA A 3 -9.06 9.38 -14.66
N ALA A 4 -8.36 9.66 -13.57
CA ALA A 4 -7.19 10.55 -13.60
C ALA A 4 -5.96 9.68 -13.82
N ARG A 5 -5.41 9.70 -15.03
CA ARG A 5 -4.11 9.11 -15.35
C ARG A 5 -3.04 10.14 -14.99
N VAL A 6 -2.29 9.86 -13.93
CA VAL A 6 -1.08 10.60 -13.59
C VAL A 6 0.10 9.74 -14.06
N GLU A 7 0.73 10.14 -15.15
CA GLU A 7 2.03 9.62 -15.58
C GLU A 7 3.12 10.42 -14.89
N ILE A 8 3.67 9.88 -13.80
CA ILE A 8 5.00 10.29 -13.35
C ILE A 8 5.98 9.37 -14.05
N THR A 9 6.42 9.79 -15.23
CA THR A 9 7.45 9.10 -16.00
C THR A 9 8.78 9.82 -15.75
N LYS A 10 9.38 9.63 -14.58
CA LYS A 10 10.84 9.74 -14.50
C LYS A 10 11.39 8.37 -14.87
N ASP A 11 11.36 8.07 -16.16
CA ASP A 11 11.88 6.84 -16.74
C ASP A 11 13.31 7.10 -17.22
N THR A 12 14.22 7.36 -16.28
CA THR A 12 15.66 7.49 -16.55
C THR A 12 16.29 6.11 -16.72
N ALA A 13 15.79 5.10 -16.01
CA ALA A 13 16.27 3.72 -16.09
C ALA A 13 15.70 2.93 -17.28
N GLY A 14 14.45 3.15 -17.70
CA GLY A 14 13.82 2.37 -18.76
C GLY A 14 14.46 2.50 -20.14
N PRO A 15 15.01 3.65 -20.58
CA PRO A 15 15.80 3.70 -21.80
C PRO A 15 17.05 2.81 -21.72
N ALA A 16 17.74 2.79 -20.57
CA ALA A 16 18.90 1.94 -20.35
C ALA A 16 18.49 0.46 -20.34
N LEU A 17 17.42 0.11 -19.62
CA LEU A 17 16.85 -1.25 -19.59
C LEU A 17 16.39 -1.71 -20.97
N ARG A 18 15.72 -0.86 -21.76
CA ARG A 18 15.30 -1.19 -23.13
C ARG A 18 16.49 -1.40 -24.07
N ASN A 19 17.56 -0.62 -23.90
CA ASN A 19 18.77 -0.78 -24.70
C ASN A 19 19.53 -2.07 -24.32
N ALA A 20 19.62 -2.38 -23.04
CA ALA A 20 20.15 -3.65 -22.55
C ALA A 20 19.31 -4.84 -23.06
N ALA A 21 17.98 -4.77 -22.91
CA ALA A 21 17.03 -5.81 -23.34
C ALA A 21 17.07 -6.10 -24.84
N LYS A 22 17.34 -5.08 -25.69
CA LYS A 22 17.50 -5.29 -27.13
C LYS A 22 18.79 -6.05 -27.52
N GLY A 23 19.81 -6.02 -26.68
CA GLY A 23 21.07 -6.77 -26.88
C GLY A 23 21.03 -8.19 -26.31
N LEU A 24 20.13 -8.45 -25.36
CA LEU A 24 19.96 -9.74 -24.68
C LEU A 24 19.05 -10.66 -25.52
N ARG A 25 19.48 -11.91 -25.76
CA ARG A 25 18.53 -12.99 -26.12
C ARG A 25 17.61 -13.20 -24.91
N ASN A 26 16.34 -13.58 -25.11
CA ASN A 26 15.35 -13.74 -24.03
C ASN A 26 15.89 -14.50 -22.80
N ASP A 27 16.75 -15.49 -23.01
CA ASP A 27 17.36 -16.33 -21.97
C ASP A 27 18.24 -15.55 -20.96
N ALA A 28 18.80 -14.41 -21.37
CA ALA A 28 19.64 -13.57 -20.52
C ALA A 28 18.89 -12.35 -19.93
N LEU A 29 17.71 -12.02 -20.45
CA LEU A 29 16.88 -10.92 -19.96
C LEU A 29 16.14 -11.29 -18.66
N GLN A 30 15.65 -12.52 -18.58
CA GLN A 30 14.94 -13.05 -17.41
C GLN A 30 15.74 -12.92 -16.10
N PRO A 31 16.99 -13.44 -15.99
CA PRO A 31 17.76 -13.35 -14.74
C PRO A 31 18.06 -11.90 -14.33
N MET A 32 18.32 -11.01 -15.29
CA MET A 32 18.52 -9.58 -15.01
C MET A 32 17.27 -8.95 -14.39
N LEU A 33 16.09 -9.22 -14.95
CA LEU A 33 14.83 -8.67 -14.45
C LEU A 33 14.44 -9.27 -13.10
N ASP A 34 14.74 -10.55 -12.86
CA ASP A 34 14.53 -11.21 -11.56
C ASP A 34 15.42 -10.56 -10.48
N ASP A 35 16.71 -10.34 -10.74
CA ASP A 35 17.63 -9.66 -9.81
C ASP A 35 17.18 -8.23 -9.48
N ILE A 36 16.74 -7.48 -10.51
CA ILE A 36 16.14 -6.15 -10.33
C ILE A 36 14.88 -6.26 -9.47
N GLY A 37 14.02 -7.25 -9.73
CA GLY A 37 12.81 -7.51 -8.97
C GLY A 37 13.09 -7.76 -7.48
N GLU A 38 14.05 -8.64 -7.18
CA GLU A 38 14.50 -8.94 -5.82
C GLU A 38 15.02 -7.69 -5.10
N TYR A 39 15.85 -6.91 -5.78
CA TYR A 39 16.34 -5.64 -5.27
C TYR A 39 15.19 -4.69 -4.90
N LEU A 40 14.24 -4.49 -5.82
CA LEU A 40 13.11 -3.57 -5.61
C LEU A 40 12.22 -4.01 -4.46
N LEU A 41 12.03 -5.31 -4.24
CA LEU A 41 11.31 -5.83 -3.07
C LEU A 41 12.02 -5.46 -1.77
N ARG A 42 13.35 -5.64 -1.71
CA ARG A 42 14.15 -5.26 -0.54
C ARG A 42 14.09 -3.76 -0.29
N SER A 43 14.37 -2.95 -1.30
CA SER A 43 14.38 -1.48 -1.18
C SER A 43 13.01 -0.93 -0.74
N THR A 44 11.93 -1.45 -1.31
CA THR A 44 10.55 -1.09 -0.91
C THR A 44 10.29 -1.43 0.55
N ARG A 45 10.73 -2.60 1.02
CA ARG A 45 10.58 -3.02 2.43
C ARG A 45 11.38 -2.14 3.39
N ASP A 46 12.58 -1.72 2.99
CA ASP A 46 13.44 -0.84 3.79
C ASP A 46 12.87 0.58 3.88
N ARG A 47 12.35 1.12 2.78
CA ARG A 47 11.58 2.37 2.80
C ARG A 47 10.33 2.25 3.66
N ALA A 48 9.59 1.14 3.55
CA ALA A 48 8.39 0.91 4.35
C ALA A 48 8.68 0.82 5.86
N ALA A 49 9.81 0.24 6.24
CA ALA A 49 10.27 0.23 7.63
C ALA A 49 10.52 1.64 8.16
N ARG A 50 11.09 2.51 7.31
CA ARG A 50 11.31 3.95 7.60
C ARG A 50 10.06 4.81 7.43
N GLN A 51 8.99 4.27 6.84
CA GLN A 51 7.70 4.94 6.58
C GLN A 51 7.85 6.16 5.68
N VAL A 52 8.67 6.03 4.63
CA VAL A 52 8.92 7.06 3.63
C VAL A 52 8.48 6.59 2.25
N SER A 53 8.07 7.52 1.41
CA SER A 53 7.82 7.29 -0.01
C SER A 53 9.12 7.21 -0.83
N PRO A 54 9.06 6.74 -2.09
CA PRO A 54 10.23 6.64 -2.97
C PRO A 54 10.96 7.97 -3.20
N ASP A 55 10.24 9.10 -3.14
CA ASP A 55 10.81 10.46 -3.21
C ASP A 55 11.49 10.92 -1.90
N GLY A 56 11.47 10.09 -0.85
CA GLY A 56 12.03 10.37 0.47
C GLY A 56 11.08 11.08 1.43
N ALA A 57 9.87 11.47 1.01
CA ALA A 57 8.92 12.14 1.89
C ALA A 57 8.35 11.19 2.96
N PRO A 58 8.17 11.61 4.22
CA PRO A 58 7.52 10.77 5.22
C PRO A 58 6.04 10.59 4.90
N TRP A 59 5.51 9.38 5.12
CA TRP A 59 4.09 9.11 4.93
C TRP A 59 3.20 9.92 5.88
N ALA A 60 1.99 10.23 5.41
CA ALA A 60 0.97 10.88 6.23
C ALA A 60 0.72 10.09 7.52
N PRO A 61 0.80 10.73 8.70
CA PRO A 61 0.77 10.04 9.98
C PRO A 61 -0.56 9.32 10.23
N LEU A 62 -0.53 8.32 11.11
CA LEU A 62 -1.76 7.70 11.62
C LEU A 62 -2.50 8.69 12.53
N SER A 63 -3.84 8.57 12.58
CA SER A 63 -4.62 9.34 13.53
C SER A 63 -4.21 9.02 14.97
N PRO A 64 -4.27 9.98 15.91
CA PRO A 64 -3.81 9.76 17.29
C PRO A 64 -4.49 8.59 18.01
N SER A 65 -5.77 8.34 17.72
CA SER A 65 -6.51 7.21 18.28
C SER A 65 -6.03 5.87 17.69
N TYR A 66 -5.87 5.79 16.37
CA TYR A 66 -5.43 4.57 15.71
C TYR A 66 -3.97 4.25 16.02
N ARG A 67 -3.09 5.26 16.12
CA ARG A 67 -1.71 5.09 16.57
C ARG A 67 -1.66 4.45 17.96
N ARG A 68 -2.43 4.96 18.93
CA ARG A 68 -2.52 4.39 20.28
C ARG A 68 -3.04 2.96 20.29
N TYR A 69 -4.08 2.68 19.48
CA TYR A 69 -4.59 1.33 19.31
C TYR A 69 -3.52 0.38 18.78
N LYS A 70 -2.80 0.80 17.73
CA LYS A 70 -1.76 0.01 17.09
C LYS A 70 -0.60 -0.25 18.04
N GLU A 71 -0.11 0.78 18.74
CA GLU A 71 0.97 0.64 19.73
C GLU A 71 0.64 -0.42 20.78
N ARG A 72 -0.60 -0.41 21.29
CA ARG A 72 -1.06 -1.41 22.27
C ARG A 72 -1.18 -2.82 21.68
N LYS A 73 -1.53 -2.95 20.40
CA LYS A 73 -1.83 -4.26 19.78
C LYS A 73 -0.64 -4.88 19.06
N ARG A 74 0.26 -4.06 18.52
CA ARG A 74 1.39 -4.39 17.65
C ARG A 74 2.50 -3.34 17.85
N PRO A 75 3.12 -3.31 19.04
CA PRO A 75 4.19 -2.35 19.33
C PRO A 75 5.34 -2.54 18.33
N GLY A 76 5.94 -1.44 17.89
CA GLY A 76 7.08 -1.45 16.96
C GLY A 76 6.79 -1.85 15.51
N VAL A 77 5.56 -2.22 15.14
CA VAL A 77 5.23 -2.60 13.76
C VAL A 77 5.05 -1.34 12.89
N PRO A 78 5.78 -1.17 11.77
CA PRO A 78 5.66 0.00 10.89
C PRO A 78 4.30 0.11 10.19
N MET A 79 3.97 1.30 9.67
CA MET A 79 2.78 1.51 8.84
C MET A 79 2.80 0.61 7.61
N LEU A 80 1.62 0.20 7.13
CA LEU A 80 1.46 -0.67 5.95
C LEU A 80 2.12 -2.07 6.05
N ARG A 81 2.52 -2.49 7.25
CA ARG A 81 3.08 -3.82 7.56
C ARG A 81 2.34 -4.54 8.69
N PHE A 82 1.05 -4.24 8.91
CA PHE A 82 0.28 -4.84 9.99
C PHE A 82 0.20 -6.37 9.79
N ASP A 83 0.84 -7.14 10.67
CA ASP A 83 1.01 -8.60 10.54
C ASP A 83 1.65 -9.05 9.20
N PHE A 84 2.61 -8.28 8.68
CA PHE A 84 3.36 -8.55 7.45
C PHE A 84 2.60 -8.52 6.12
N HIS A 85 1.30 -8.27 6.07
CA HIS A 85 0.48 -8.32 4.85
C HIS A 85 1.03 -7.50 3.65
N MET A 86 0.56 -6.25 3.48
CA MET A 86 0.73 -5.53 2.22
C MET A 86 2.18 -5.37 1.73
N LEU A 87 3.09 -4.90 2.60
CA LEU A 87 4.50 -4.66 2.25
C LEU A 87 5.45 -5.71 2.85
N GLY A 88 4.94 -6.87 3.24
CA GLY A 88 5.76 -8.01 3.67
C GLY A 88 5.53 -9.21 2.76
N ASP A 89 4.66 -10.14 3.17
CA ASP A 89 4.40 -11.41 2.48
C ASP A 89 3.56 -11.25 1.20
N GLN A 90 2.73 -10.22 1.10
CA GLN A 90 1.93 -9.93 -0.09
C GLN A 90 2.69 -9.16 -1.17
N LEU A 91 3.87 -8.63 -0.85
CA LEU A 91 4.71 -7.89 -1.79
C LEU A 91 5.56 -8.87 -2.62
N ALA A 92 5.38 -8.84 -3.93
CA ALA A 92 6.03 -9.75 -4.86
C ALA A 92 6.42 -9.04 -6.16
N HIS A 93 7.34 -9.66 -6.90
CA HIS A 93 7.67 -9.29 -8.27
C HIS A 93 7.34 -10.47 -9.19
N GLN A 94 7.12 -10.17 -10.48
CA GLN A 94 6.92 -11.16 -11.53
C GLN A 94 7.49 -10.62 -12.84
N VAL A 95 8.24 -11.45 -13.56
CA VAL A 95 8.70 -11.14 -14.90
C VAL A 95 7.78 -11.82 -15.92
N VAL A 96 7.35 -11.06 -16.93
CA VAL A 96 6.52 -11.53 -18.05
C VAL A 96 7.13 -11.03 -19.34
N GLY A 97 7.82 -11.91 -20.07
CA GLY A 97 8.54 -11.53 -21.28
C GLY A 97 9.68 -10.56 -20.96
N ASP A 98 9.57 -9.33 -21.44
CA ASP A 98 10.52 -8.24 -21.20
C ASP A 98 10.08 -7.26 -20.10
N THR A 99 9.02 -7.61 -19.37
CA THR A 99 8.37 -6.71 -18.42
C THR A 99 8.52 -7.23 -16.99
N LEU A 100 9.09 -6.39 -16.11
CA LEU A 100 9.08 -6.61 -14.66
C LEU A 100 7.87 -5.93 -14.03
N LEU A 101 7.08 -6.71 -13.30
CA LEU A 101 5.95 -6.26 -12.51
C LEU A 101 6.33 -6.33 -11.02
N VAL A 102 6.11 -5.25 -10.28
CA VAL A 102 6.31 -5.20 -8.82
C VAL A 102 5.03 -4.69 -8.17
N GLY A 103 4.55 -5.37 -7.15
CA GLY A 103 3.31 -4.97 -6.50
C GLY A 103 2.92 -5.79 -5.29
N THR A 104 1.70 -5.55 -4.81
CA THR A 104 1.09 -6.26 -3.68
C THR A 104 -0.29 -6.77 -4.06
N ASN A 105 -0.65 -7.97 -3.61
CA ASN A 105 -2.01 -8.50 -3.77
C ASN A 105 -2.96 -8.03 -2.65
N ALA A 106 -2.52 -7.16 -1.75
CA ALA A 106 -3.36 -6.59 -0.71
C ALA A 106 -4.50 -5.74 -1.31
N PRO A 107 -5.78 -5.97 -0.95
CA PRO A 107 -6.92 -5.26 -1.54
C PRO A 107 -6.93 -3.74 -1.26
N TYR A 108 -6.14 -3.30 -0.28
CA TYR A 108 -5.98 -1.91 0.11
C TYR A 108 -4.65 -1.29 -0.36
N GLY A 109 -3.84 -2.00 -1.15
CA GLY A 109 -2.56 -1.50 -1.67
C GLY A 109 -2.72 -0.26 -2.55
N ALA A 110 -3.70 -0.29 -3.46
CA ALA A 110 -3.98 0.82 -4.38
C ALA A 110 -4.45 2.09 -3.64
N ILE A 111 -5.34 1.97 -2.66
CA ILE A 111 -5.83 3.14 -1.92
C ILE A 111 -4.74 3.75 -1.03
N HIS A 112 -3.73 2.98 -0.62
CA HIS A 112 -2.55 3.55 0.02
C HIS A 112 -1.55 4.13 -0.97
N GLN A 113 -1.43 3.61 -2.18
CA GLN A 113 -0.59 4.24 -3.21
C GLN A 113 -1.13 5.62 -3.61
N PHE A 114 -2.42 5.69 -3.95
CA PHE A 114 -3.01 6.88 -4.58
C PHE A 114 -3.79 7.77 -3.61
N GLY A 115 -4.09 7.27 -2.40
CA GLY A 115 -5.11 7.89 -1.56
C GLY A 115 -6.52 7.64 -2.13
N GLY A 116 -7.53 8.14 -1.44
CA GLY A 116 -8.89 8.06 -1.95
C GLY A 116 -9.96 8.40 -0.93
N ALA A 117 -11.20 8.34 -1.39
CA ALA A 117 -12.39 8.61 -0.59
C ALA A 117 -13.29 7.38 -0.60
N ILE A 118 -13.71 6.92 0.58
CA ILE A 118 -14.75 5.90 0.71
C ILE A 118 -16.05 6.60 1.03
N ASN A 119 -16.97 6.58 0.07
CA ASN A 119 -18.31 7.14 0.26
C ASN A 119 -19.20 6.12 0.98
N ARG A 120 -19.80 6.53 2.09
CA ARG A 120 -20.80 5.77 2.83
C ARG A 120 -22.17 6.40 2.60
N PRO A 121 -23.09 5.70 1.90
CA PRO A 121 -24.43 6.23 1.68
C PRO A 121 -25.18 6.33 3.00
N ALA A 122 -26.19 7.20 3.03
CA ALA A 122 -27.09 7.30 4.17
C ALA A 122 -27.76 5.94 4.40
N ARG A 123 -27.88 5.55 5.67
CA ARG A 123 -28.52 4.29 6.04
C ARG A 123 -29.22 4.40 7.38
N SER A 124 -30.37 3.74 7.50
CA SER A 124 -31.01 3.54 8.80
C SER A 124 -30.31 2.39 9.53
N THR A 125 -29.97 2.61 10.79
CA THR A 125 -29.42 1.59 11.67
C THR A 125 -30.25 1.54 12.95
N GLN A 126 -30.38 0.36 13.53
CA GLN A 126 -30.99 0.21 14.83
C GLN A 126 -29.92 0.38 15.91
N VAL A 127 -30.18 1.25 16.87
CA VAL A 127 -29.34 1.47 18.06
C VAL A 127 -30.06 0.95 19.30
N TYR A 128 -29.28 0.52 20.28
CA TYR A 128 -29.76 -0.25 21.42
C TYR A 128 -29.40 0.47 22.72
N PHE A 129 -30.38 0.62 23.60
CA PHE A 129 -30.25 1.27 24.91
C PHE A 129 -30.83 0.38 26.00
N ARG A 130 -30.71 0.84 27.25
CA ARG A 130 -31.49 0.31 28.37
C ARG A 130 -32.57 1.30 28.76
N GLN A 131 -33.76 0.78 28.99
CA GLN A 131 -34.89 1.51 29.55
C GLN A 131 -35.13 1.06 30.99
N GLY A 132 -35.26 2.03 31.89
CA GLY A 132 -35.60 1.81 33.30
C GLY A 132 -37.06 1.37 33.47
N ARG A 133 -37.42 0.94 34.68
CA ARG A 133 -38.81 0.53 34.99
C ARG A 133 -39.79 1.72 35.01
N ASP A 134 -39.26 2.91 35.25
CA ASP A 134 -39.89 4.23 35.13
C ASP A 134 -40.16 4.64 33.67
N GLY A 135 -39.63 3.89 32.69
CA GLY A 135 -39.77 4.19 31.28
C GLY A 135 -38.69 5.12 30.73
N GLU A 136 -37.75 5.61 31.55
CA GLU A 136 -36.65 6.46 31.07
C GLU A 136 -35.65 5.66 30.25
N VAL A 137 -35.24 6.19 29.09
CA VAL A 137 -34.23 5.55 28.23
C VAL A 137 -32.86 6.15 28.52
N GLY A 138 -31.91 5.29 28.90
CA GLY A 138 -30.54 5.70 29.19
C GLY A 138 -29.81 6.27 27.97
N THR A 139 -28.83 7.15 28.21
CA THR A 139 -28.05 7.84 27.16
C THR A 139 -26.91 7.01 26.57
N GLN A 140 -26.58 5.87 27.20
CA GLN A 140 -25.46 5.03 26.79
C GLN A 140 -25.91 3.89 25.88
N PHE A 141 -25.18 3.71 24.77
CA PHE A 141 -25.37 2.56 23.89
C PHE A 141 -24.98 1.26 24.59
N VAL A 142 -25.80 0.21 24.43
CA VAL A 142 -25.53 -1.13 24.96
C VAL A 142 -25.52 -2.18 23.85
N LYS A 143 -24.94 -3.35 24.12
CA LYS A 143 -24.99 -4.49 23.19
C LYS A 143 -26.44 -4.96 23.05
N ARG A 144 -26.84 -5.40 21.85
CA ARG A 144 -28.20 -5.92 21.56
C ARG A 144 -28.72 -6.92 22.61
N ARG A 145 -27.91 -7.90 23.01
CA ARG A 145 -28.29 -8.92 24.02
C ARG A 145 -28.52 -8.37 25.44
N GLN A 146 -28.07 -7.16 25.72
CA GLN A 146 -28.19 -6.48 27.02
C GLN A 146 -29.23 -5.35 26.98
N SER A 147 -29.88 -5.17 25.84
CA SER A 147 -30.85 -4.12 25.57
C SER A 147 -32.27 -4.62 25.76
N ASN A 148 -33.12 -3.76 26.31
CA ASN A 148 -34.57 -3.92 26.37
C ASN A 148 -35.30 -2.81 25.58
N PHE A 149 -34.57 -1.92 24.91
CA PHE A 149 -35.11 -0.83 24.10
C PHE A 149 -34.24 -0.58 22.88
N ALA A 150 -34.85 -0.54 21.70
CA ALA A 150 -34.18 -0.29 20.44
C ALA A 150 -34.91 0.80 19.65
N GLN A 151 -34.14 1.70 19.02
CA GLN A 151 -34.68 2.74 18.15
C GLN A 151 -33.96 2.76 16.81
N TRP A 152 -34.70 3.08 15.75
CA TRP A 152 -34.14 3.32 14.43
C TRP A 152 -33.61 4.74 14.35
N VAL A 153 -32.35 4.89 13.91
CA VAL A 153 -31.73 6.18 13.65
C VAL A 153 -31.18 6.21 12.23
N THR A 154 -31.30 7.36 11.57
CA THR A 154 -30.75 7.56 10.23
C THR A 154 -29.36 8.15 10.34
N LEU A 155 -28.36 7.40 9.87
CA LEU A 155 -27.01 7.91 9.67
C LEU A 155 -26.95 8.63 8.32
N PRO A 156 -26.60 9.93 8.28
CA PRO A 156 -26.44 10.64 7.01
C PRO A 156 -25.28 10.06 6.20
N ALA A 157 -25.26 10.34 4.91
CA ALA A 157 -24.14 9.98 4.06
C ALA A 157 -22.87 10.71 4.53
N TYR A 158 -21.73 10.02 4.52
CA TYR A 158 -20.46 10.61 4.90
C TYR A 158 -19.30 10.00 4.11
N THR A 159 -18.20 10.72 4.00
CA THR A 159 -17.02 10.31 3.25
C THR A 159 -15.85 10.12 4.19
N ILE A 160 -15.14 9.00 4.02
CA ILE A 160 -13.90 8.71 4.74
C ILE A 160 -12.74 9.01 3.80
N GLY A 161 -11.95 10.04 4.12
CA GLY A 161 -10.72 10.35 3.40
C GLY A 161 -9.56 9.46 3.85
N ILE A 162 -8.92 8.77 2.91
CA ILE A 162 -7.69 7.99 3.12
C ILE A 162 -6.54 8.75 2.46
N PRO A 163 -5.52 9.19 3.22
CA PRO A 163 -4.38 9.88 2.63
C PRO A 163 -3.50 8.89 1.86
N ALA A 164 -2.88 9.39 0.79
CA ALA A 164 -1.86 8.67 0.06
C ALA A 164 -0.61 8.44 0.93
N ARG A 165 -0.03 7.26 0.75
CA ARG A 165 1.22 6.76 1.34
C ARG A 165 1.95 6.00 0.25
N PRO A 166 2.50 6.73 -0.75
CA PRO A 166 3.12 6.11 -1.91
C PRO A 166 4.24 5.18 -1.46
N TRP A 167 4.17 3.92 -1.84
CA TRP A 167 5.11 2.88 -1.46
C TRP A 167 5.77 2.25 -2.69
N LEU A 168 5.05 2.25 -3.82
CA LEU A 168 5.55 1.80 -5.12
C LEU A 168 6.17 2.98 -5.88
N GLY A 169 7.34 2.75 -6.47
CA GLY A 169 8.11 3.72 -7.24
C GLY A 169 9.61 3.56 -6.98
N LEU A 170 10.43 4.23 -7.78
CA LEU A 170 11.88 4.23 -7.68
C LEU A 170 12.35 5.49 -6.95
N SER A 171 13.25 5.32 -5.98
CA SER A 171 14.06 6.44 -5.49
C SER A 171 15.26 6.70 -6.41
N THR A 172 15.97 7.80 -6.19
CA THR A 172 17.21 8.09 -6.93
C THR A 172 18.24 6.96 -6.74
N GLU A 173 18.33 6.39 -5.54
CA GLU A 173 19.21 5.27 -5.22
C GLU A 173 18.75 3.99 -5.92
N ASP A 174 17.44 3.75 -6.01
CA ASP A 174 16.92 2.61 -6.76
C ASP A 174 17.26 2.71 -8.24
N GLU A 175 17.09 3.89 -8.85
CA GLU A 175 17.42 4.10 -10.26
C GLU A 175 18.90 3.75 -10.54
N GLN A 176 19.80 4.15 -9.65
CA GLN A 176 21.24 3.85 -9.77
C GLN A 176 21.51 2.36 -9.66
N GLU A 177 20.94 1.69 -8.66
CA GLU A 177 21.16 0.25 -8.48
C GLU A 177 20.58 -0.56 -9.65
N VAL A 178 19.39 -0.20 -10.14
CA VAL A 178 18.76 -0.87 -11.28
C VAL A 178 19.66 -0.77 -12.52
N VAL A 179 20.29 0.40 -12.74
CA VAL A 179 21.25 0.58 -13.84
C VAL A 179 22.53 -0.22 -13.61
N LEU A 180 23.02 -0.34 -12.37
CA LEU A 180 24.19 -1.14 -12.03
C LEU A 180 23.93 -2.63 -12.29
N ILE A 181 22.84 -3.18 -11.75
CA ILE A 181 22.45 -4.58 -11.99
C ILE A 181 22.33 -4.84 -13.49
N ALA A 182 21.66 -3.95 -14.23
CA ALA A 182 21.54 -4.11 -15.67
C ALA A 182 22.88 -4.05 -16.40
N SER A 183 23.79 -3.16 -15.98
CA SER A 183 25.12 -3.02 -16.57
C SER A 183 25.99 -4.26 -16.30
N ASP A 184 25.91 -4.83 -15.10
CA ASP A 184 26.65 -6.04 -14.71
C ASP A 184 26.21 -7.24 -15.56
N HIS A 185 24.90 -7.42 -15.75
CA HIS A 185 24.36 -8.46 -16.63
C HIS A 185 24.82 -8.28 -18.08
N VAL A 186 24.79 -7.06 -18.59
CA VAL A 186 25.28 -6.75 -19.95
C VAL A 186 26.78 -7.00 -20.09
N ALA A 187 27.59 -6.60 -19.11
CA ALA A 187 29.03 -6.82 -19.12
C ALA A 187 29.40 -8.30 -19.07
N GLY A 188 28.64 -9.11 -18.31
CA GLY A 188 28.80 -10.55 -18.24
C GLY A 188 28.67 -11.24 -19.61
N LEU A 189 27.80 -10.74 -20.50
CA LEU A 189 27.63 -11.30 -21.86
C LEU A 189 28.86 -11.16 -22.76
N PHE A 190 29.71 -10.17 -22.50
CA PHE A 190 30.88 -9.88 -23.34
C PHE A 190 32.18 -10.43 -22.76
N SER A 191 32.10 -11.06 -21.60
CA SER A 191 33.25 -11.60 -20.86
C SER A 191 33.40 -13.12 -21.03
N GLU A 192 32.53 -13.75 -21.82
CA GLU A 192 32.61 -15.14 -22.32
C GLU A 192 32.99 -15.16 -23.81
#